data_AF-A0A7L0CI84-F1
#
_entry.id   AF-A0A7L0CI84-F1
#
_cell.length_a   1.000
_cell.length_b   1.000
_cell.length_c   1.000
_cell.angle_alpha   90.00
_cell.angle_beta   90.00
_cell.angle_gamma   90.00
#
_symmetry.space_group_name_H-M   'P 1'
#
loop_
_entity.id
_entity.type
_entity.pdbx_description
1 polymer ?
#
loop_
_entity_poly.entity_id
_entity_poly.type
_entity_poly.pdbx_seq_one_letter_code
_entity_poly.pdbx_strand_id
1 'polypeptide(L)'
;SLFDSPAERYLKARQSVQCFTVAQLGECCSEAENHPARYVVHSYNFFLFPSTLGLPDVEFTLSASSIQFLSRYGFDYNKFLKDGIPYMNEVQEKILSQRLLAGSSKISSALDRDVLKKAIDEVTRWIAAAREEETMILQDLSGDQIFEVQLVLRNALQNVWTQPLGDKKVMVKKVSPQQRQLLENSPYDCCQKELILLSARGFTNIFQTLVKAKKPLVGHNMLMDLMHLHDKFYKPLPESYEEFKRNIHNLFPVLIDTKTVTKSIWKKFSFPRVFNLLELYEALCRNLNPEDSTCPVIALASDCSRYAEKKSPHEAGYDAFLCGSESETLFHFVSCCSDAVEADPSFSQYLTVLSDCLNKVNLIRGVVSSINFTGEDNPCAHPPALIVHVQGGPGLDERQIYEEFKPLCRFDVRRLSRNQFILLSNKFDDVRLVLRDYKRHPRLRVSIHRHWRHSPRVNCLLQ
;
A
#
# COMPACT_ATOMS: atom_id res chain seq x y z
N SER A 1 12.01 13.63 -7.63
CA SER A 1 13.27 14.29 -8.06
C SER A 1 14.16 14.48 -6.85
N LEU A 2 15.48 14.51 -7.02
CA LEU A 2 16.47 14.87 -6.01
C LEU A 2 16.38 16.34 -5.60
N PHE A 3 15.67 17.15 -6.38
CA PHE A 3 15.36 18.52 -6.00
C PHE A 3 14.14 18.66 -5.10
N ASP A 4 13.36 17.59 -4.89
CA ASP A 4 12.15 17.65 -4.10
C ASP A 4 12.50 17.47 -2.62
N SER A 5 12.00 18.36 -1.79
CA SER A 5 11.92 18.17 -0.33
C SER A 5 11.05 16.93 0.00
N PRO A 6 11.16 16.36 1.20
CA PRO A 6 10.30 15.25 1.63
C PRO A 6 8.80 15.58 1.51
N ALA A 7 8.41 16.80 1.88
CA ALA A 7 7.03 17.27 1.77
C ALA A 7 6.56 17.37 0.30
N GLU A 8 7.36 17.94 -0.60
CA GLU A 8 7.02 17.97 -2.04
C GLU A 8 6.93 16.56 -2.63
N ARG A 9 7.80 15.65 -2.18
CA ARG A 9 7.78 14.25 -2.61
C ARG A 9 6.51 13.54 -2.14
N TYR A 10 6.11 13.79 -0.90
CA TYR A 10 4.83 13.33 -0.35
C TYR A 10 3.65 13.85 -1.17
N LEU A 11 3.60 15.16 -1.48
CA LEU A 11 2.49 15.73 -2.26
C LEU A 11 2.38 15.10 -3.66
N LYS A 12 3.49 14.85 -4.34
CA LYS A 12 3.51 14.15 -5.64
C LYS A 12 3.04 12.69 -5.51
N ALA A 13 3.51 11.99 -4.48
CA ALA A 13 3.08 10.63 -4.21
C ALA A 13 1.59 10.57 -3.84
N ARG A 14 1.08 11.55 -3.09
CA ARG A 14 -0.33 11.68 -2.72
C ARG A 14 -1.22 11.79 -3.95
N GLN A 15 -0.86 12.64 -4.91
CA GLN A 15 -1.60 12.75 -6.19
C GLN A 15 -1.67 11.38 -6.89
N SER A 16 -0.57 10.63 -6.92
CA SER A 16 -0.56 9.27 -7.48
C SER A 16 -1.48 8.33 -6.70
N VAL A 17 -1.36 8.27 -5.38
CA VAL A 17 -2.16 7.36 -4.52
C VAL A 17 -3.65 7.63 -4.63
N GLN A 18 -4.05 8.88 -4.84
CA GLN A 18 -5.45 9.25 -5.04
C GLN A 18 -6.01 8.73 -6.39
N CYS A 19 -5.18 8.64 -7.42
CA CYS A 19 -5.59 8.14 -8.74
C CYS A 19 -5.55 6.61 -8.86
N PHE A 20 -4.70 5.92 -8.09
CA PHE A 20 -4.51 4.46 -8.18
C PHE A 20 -5.17 3.73 -7.02
N THR A 21 -5.59 2.49 -7.29
CA THR A 21 -6.20 1.60 -6.30
C THR A 21 -5.26 0.47 -5.88
N VAL A 22 -5.59 -0.21 -4.78
CA VAL A 22 -4.89 -1.43 -4.32
C VAL A 22 -5.64 -2.63 -4.88
N ALA A 23 -5.04 -3.36 -5.81
CA ALA A 23 -5.68 -4.53 -6.41
C ALA A 23 -5.48 -5.81 -5.59
N GLN A 24 -4.35 -5.91 -4.89
CA GLN A 24 -4.01 -7.02 -4.02
C GLN A 24 -3.20 -6.51 -2.84
N LEU A 25 -3.47 -7.04 -1.64
CA LEU A 25 -2.72 -6.80 -0.43
C LEU A 25 -2.23 -8.13 0.15
N GLY A 26 -0.93 -8.19 0.42
CA GLY A 26 -0.29 -9.32 1.07
C GLY A 26 -0.08 -9.04 2.55
N GLU A 27 -0.51 -9.97 3.39
CA GLU A 27 -0.27 -9.90 4.83
C GLU A 27 0.46 -11.15 5.27
N CYS A 28 1.47 -10.97 6.12
CA CYS A 28 2.24 -12.07 6.69
C CYS A 28 2.33 -11.87 8.20
N CYS A 29 1.89 -12.86 8.96
CA CYS A 29 1.99 -12.89 10.41
C CYS A 29 2.97 -13.99 10.83
N SER A 30 3.96 -13.62 11.66
CA SER A 30 4.83 -14.58 12.34
C SER A 30 4.35 -14.79 13.77
N GLU A 31 4.21 -16.04 14.16
CA GLU A 31 3.96 -16.47 15.53
C GLU A 31 5.20 -17.19 16.07
N ALA A 32 5.72 -16.74 17.21
CA ALA A 32 6.84 -17.40 17.86
C ALA A 32 6.35 -18.63 18.64
N GLU A 33 6.94 -19.79 18.38
CA GLU A 33 6.75 -21.01 19.18
C GLU A 33 7.80 -21.04 20.32
N ASN A 34 7.40 -21.50 21.51
CA ASN A 34 8.30 -21.61 22.65
C ASN A 34 9.29 -22.77 22.46
N HIS A 35 10.58 -22.45 22.27
CA HIS A 35 11.77 -23.32 22.18
C HIS A 35 11.68 -24.52 21.22
N PRO A 36 12.57 -24.62 20.19
CA PRO A 36 13.64 -23.68 19.79
C PRO A 36 13.10 -22.37 19.20
N ALA A 37 13.96 -21.38 18.89
CA ALA A 37 13.62 -20.12 18.21
C ALA A 37 12.98 -20.37 16.83
N ARG A 38 11.70 -20.73 16.85
CA ARG A 38 10.93 -21.18 15.70
C ARG A 38 9.75 -20.24 15.51
N TYR A 39 9.58 -19.80 14.29
CA TYR A 39 8.49 -18.92 13.91
C TYR A 39 7.60 -19.61 12.90
N VAL A 40 6.31 -19.71 13.21
CA VAL A 40 5.30 -20.19 12.27
C VAL A 40 4.72 -19.00 11.54
N VAL A 41 4.79 -19.05 10.21
CA VAL A 41 4.45 -17.94 9.35
C VAL A 41 3.18 -18.25 8.57
N HIS A 42 2.19 -17.37 8.72
CA HIS A 42 0.92 -17.38 8.00
C HIS A 42 0.92 -16.22 7.00
N SER A 43 0.73 -16.53 5.71
CA SER A 43 0.69 -15.52 4.65
C SER A 43 -0.59 -15.58 3.83
N TYR A 44 -1.23 -14.43 3.69
CA TYR A 44 -2.53 -14.26 3.06
C TYR A 44 -2.45 -13.31 1.86
N ASN A 45 -3.30 -13.55 0.87
CA ASN A 45 -3.56 -12.59 -0.20
C ASN A 45 -5.01 -12.16 -0.19
N PHE A 46 -5.22 -10.86 -0.14
CA PHE A 46 -6.52 -10.24 -0.26
C PHE A 46 -6.59 -9.53 -1.60
N PHE A 47 -7.49 -9.99 -2.48
CA PHE A 47 -7.84 -9.24 -3.68
C PHE A 47 -8.88 -8.21 -3.27
N LEU A 48 -8.65 -6.95 -3.61
CA LEU A 48 -9.41 -5.83 -3.05
C LEU A 48 -10.08 -5.03 -4.15
N PHE A 49 -11.31 -4.59 -3.94
CA PHE A 49 -12.01 -3.69 -4.85
C PHE A 49 -12.71 -2.58 -4.05
N PRO A 50 -12.73 -1.32 -4.53
CA PRO A 50 -13.43 -0.25 -3.81
C PRO A 50 -14.92 -0.60 -3.61
N SER A 51 -15.44 -0.40 -2.39
CA SER A 51 -16.87 -0.63 -2.13
C SER A 51 -17.73 0.29 -3.00
N THR A 52 -18.72 -0.30 -3.68
CA THR A 52 -19.70 0.46 -4.49
C THR A 52 -21.00 0.70 -3.72
N LEU A 53 -21.28 -0.13 -2.71
CA LEU A 53 -22.53 -0.10 -1.94
C LEU A 53 -22.79 1.26 -1.29
N GLY A 54 -23.84 1.95 -1.74
CA GLY A 54 -24.30 3.17 -1.11
C GLY A 54 -23.27 4.30 -1.08
N LEU A 55 -22.26 4.30 -1.96
CA LEU A 55 -21.24 5.34 -2.05
C LEU A 55 -21.28 6.07 -3.41
N PRO A 56 -20.68 7.26 -3.53
CA PRO A 56 -20.39 7.84 -4.84
C PRO A 56 -19.47 6.91 -5.64
N ASP A 57 -19.61 6.93 -6.96
CA ASP A 57 -18.78 6.12 -7.84
C ASP A 57 -17.29 6.42 -7.64
N VAL A 58 -16.47 5.36 -7.59
CA VAL A 58 -15.04 5.43 -7.31
C VAL A 58 -14.29 5.14 -8.59
N GLU A 59 -13.80 6.19 -9.23
CA GLU A 59 -12.95 6.08 -10.40
C GLU A 59 -11.48 5.87 -10.00
N PHE A 60 -10.80 4.94 -10.66
CA PHE A 60 -9.36 4.74 -10.51
C PHE A 60 -8.70 4.49 -11.86
N THR A 61 -7.41 4.80 -11.93
CA THR A 61 -6.59 4.64 -13.14
C THR A 61 -5.83 3.31 -13.11
N LEU A 62 -5.65 2.71 -14.28
CA LEU A 62 -4.75 1.59 -14.49
C LEU A 62 -3.61 1.99 -15.44
N SER A 63 -2.39 1.64 -15.07
CA SER A 63 -1.22 1.82 -15.94
C SER A 63 -1.02 0.58 -16.81
N ALA A 64 -0.92 0.77 -18.13
CA ALA A 64 -0.72 -0.33 -19.08
C ALA A 64 0.56 -1.14 -18.78
N SER A 65 1.66 -0.47 -18.36
CA SER A 65 2.90 -1.16 -18.01
C SER A 65 2.77 -1.97 -16.72
N SER A 66 2.03 -1.48 -15.73
CA SER A 66 1.76 -2.20 -14.48
C SER A 66 0.85 -3.40 -14.72
N ILE A 67 -0.18 -3.26 -15.56
CA ILE A 67 -1.03 -4.38 -15.99
C ILE A 67 -0.17 -5.44 -16.68
N GLN A 68 0.63 -5.05 -17.68
CA GLN A 68 1.47 -6.00 -18.40
C GLN A 68 2.45 -6.72 -17.46
N PHE A 69 3.02 -6.00 -16.49
CA PHE A 69 3.89 -6.58 -15.47
C PHE A 69 3.16 -7.61 -14.62
N LEU A 70 2.00 -7.26 -14.04
CA LEU A 70 1.20 -8.16 -13.21
C LEU A 70 0.74 -9.40 -13.99
N SER A 71 0.34 -9.23 -15.26
CA SER A 71 -0.05 -10.33 -16.15
C SER A 71 1.11 -11.33 -16.36
N ARG A 72 2.35 -10.86 -16.49
CA ARG A 72 3.54 -11.73 -16.62
C ARG A 72 3.77 -12.61 -15.39
N TYR A 73 3.35 -12.14 -14.22
CA TYR A 73 3.44 -12.88 -12.96
C TYR A 73 2.14 -13.62 -12.58
N GLY A 74 1.20 -13.74 -13.52
CA GLY A 74 0.00 -14.55 -13.33
C GLY A 74 -1.05 -13.94 -12.43
N PHE A 75 -1.11 -12.61 -12.33
CA PHE A 75 -2.14 -11.91 -11.56
C PHE A 75 -3.56 -12.26 -12.06
N ASP A 76 -4.44 -12.66 -11.14
CA ASP A 76 -5.82 -13.01 -11.45
C ASP A 76 -6.73 -11.77 -11.40
N TYR A 77 -7.00 -11.19 -12.57
CA TYR A 77 -7.87 -10.02 -12.69
C TYR A 77 -9.33 -10.32 -12.36
N ASN A 78 -9.79 -11.57 -12.45
CA ASN A 78 -11.16 -11.90 -12.07
C ASN A 78 -11.34 -11.83 -10.56
N LYS A 79 -10.36 -12.34 -9.79
CA LYS A 79 -10.36 -12.19 -8.33
C LYS A 79 -10.32 -10.73 -7.88
N PHE A 80 -9.67 -9.86 -8.65
CA PHE A 80 -9.66 -8.42 -8.38
C PHE A 80 -10.97 -7.72 -8.77
N LEU A 81 -11.38 -7.84 -10.04
CA LEU A 81 -12.46 -7.03 -10.62
C LEU A 81 -13.86 -7.56 -10.31
N LYS A 82 -14.00 -8.87 -10.12
CA LYS A 82 -15.30 -9.52 -9.93
C LYS A 82 -15.53 -9.97 -8.50
N ASP A 83 -14.51 -10.59 -7.91
CA ASP A 83 -14.61 -11.23 -6.59
C ASP A 83 -13.80 -10.47 -5.51
N GLY A 84 -13.42 -9.22 -5.80
CA GLY A 84 -12.59 -8.41 -4.92
C GLY A 84 -13.31 -8.05 -3.63
N ILE A 85 -12.61 -8.19 -2.51
CA ILE A 85 -13.13 -7.85 -1.18
C ILE A 85 -13.35 -6.33 -1.12
N PRO A 86 -14.56 -5.87 -0.74
CA PRO A 86 -14.83 -4.45 -0.66
C PRO A 86 -13.97 -3.80 0.42
N TYR A 87 -13.73 -2.51 0.27
CA TYR A 87 -13.14 -1.69 1.32
C TYR A 87 -13.63 -0.25 1.24
N MET A 88 -13.51 0.45 2.36
CA MET A 88 -13.78 1.88 2.46
C MET A 88 -13.01 2.53 3.61
N ASN A 89 -12.82 3.84 3.53
CA ASN A 89 -12.23 4.63 4.61
C ASN A 89 -13.31 5.21 5.56
N GLU A 90 -12.89 5.85 6.65
CA GLU A 90 -13.81 6.40 7.66
C GLU A 90 -14.77 7.47 7.10
N VAL A 91 -14.34 8.21 6.06
CA VAL A 91 -15.19 9.24 5.44
C VAL A 91 -16.32 8.57 4.67
N GLN A 92 -15.99 7.55 3.88
CA GLN A 92 -16.96 6.74 3.15
C GLN A 92 -17.90 6.00 4.10
N GLU A 93 -17.39 5.40 5.17
CA GLU A 93 -18.20 4.71 6.19
C GLU A 93 -19.23 5.66 6.83
N LYS A 94 -18.84 6.91 7.12
CA LYS A 94 -19.76 7.94 7.63
C LYS A 94 -20.85 8.29 6.62
N ILE A 95 -20.50 8.41 5.34
CA ILE A 95 -21.47 8.68 4.26
C ILE A 95 -22.48 7.53 4.16
N LEU A 96 -22.01 6.28 4.13
CA LEU A 96 -22.88 5.11 4.08
C LEU A 96 -23.77 5.02 5.33
N SER A 97 -23.19 5.24 6.51
CA SER A 97 -23.94 5.25 7.77
C SER A 97 -25.06 6.27 7.79
N GLN A 98 -24.83 7.47 7.26
CA GLN A 98 -25.84 8.52 7.14
C GLN A 98 -26.93 8.15 6.12
N ARG A 99 -26.55 7.54 5.00
CA ARG A 99 -27.51 7.07 3.98
C ARG A 99 -28.41 5.95 4.51
N LEU A 100 -27.83 4.99 5.24
CA LEU A 100 -28.60 3.93 5.91
C LEU A 100 -29.62 4.50 6.91
N LEU A 101 -29.24 5.55 7.67
CA LEU A 101 -30.17 6.24 8.57
C LEU A 101 -31.27 7.01 7.84
N ALA A 102 -30.99 7.53 6.64
CA ALA A 102 -31.94 8.32 5.85
C ALA A 102 -32.94 7.46 5.03
N GLY A 103 -32.80 6.13 5.03
CA GLY A 103 -33.66 5.20 4.29
C GLY A 103 -33.11 4.75 2.92
N SER A 104 -33.62 3.62 2.42
CA SER A 104 -33.01 2.84 1.31
C SER A 104 -33.04 3.50 -0.08
N SER A 105 -33.87 4.54 -0.29
CA SER A 105 -34.03 5.19 -1.60
C SER A 105 -32.79 5.92 -2.13
N LYS A 106 -31.77 6.14 -1.29
CA LYS A 106 -30.52 6.85 -1.65
C LYS A 106 -29.29 5.96 -1.74
N ILE A 107 -29.45 4.64 -1.63
CA ILE A 107 -28.32 3.68 -1.62
C ILE A 107 -27.99 3.20 -3.04
N SER A 108 -28.98 3.13 -3.93
CA SER A 108 -28.85 2.49 -5.25
C SER A 108 -27.99 3.28 -6.24
N SER A 109 -27.04 2.57 -6.87
CA SER A 109 -26.33 3.02 -8.06
C SER A 109 -27.27 3.06 -9.29
N ALA A 110 -26.92 3.81 -10.34
CA ALA A 110 -27.74 3.88 -11.54
C ALA A 110 -27.85 2.54 -12.28
N LEU A 111 -26.80 1.70 -12.22
CA LEU A 111 -26.72 0.41 -12.88
C LEU A 111 -27.61 -0.64 -12.18
N ASP A 112 -27.80 -0.50 -10.86
CA ASP A 112 -28.59 -1.44 -10.07
C ASP A 112 -30.10 -1.15 -10.15
N ARG A 113 -30.52 0.00 -10.67
CA ARG A 113 -31.95 0.34 -10.75
C ARG A 113 -32.77 -0.64 -11.59
N ASP A 114 -32.23 -1.15 -12.68
CA ASP A 114 -32.94 -2.14 -13.52
C ASP A 114 -33.06 -3.49 -12.83
N VAL A 115 -31.99 -3.92 -12.14
CA VAL A 115 -31.98 -5.15 -11.33
C VAL A 115 -32.99 -5.04 -10.18
N LEU A 116 -32.97 -3.92 -9.46
CA LEU A 116 -33.89 -3.63 -8.37
C LEU A 116 -35.33 -3.57 -8.87
N LYS A 117 -35.59 -2.90 -9.99
CA LYS A 117 -36.94 -2.84 -10.59
C LYS A 117 -37.43 -4.24 -10.97
N LYS A 118 -36.59 -5.03 -11.65
CA LYS A 118 -36.92 -6.43 -11.99
C LYS A 118 -37.24 -7.25 -10.74
N ALA A 119 -36.43 -7.13 -9.69
CA ALA A 119 -36.65 -7.83 -8.42
C ALA A 119 -37.97 -7.41 -7.75
N ILE A 120 -38.26 -6.11 -7.67
CA ILE A 120 -39.53 -5.60 -7.13
C ILE A 120 -40.71 -6.13 -7.94
N ASP A 121 -40.66 -6.05 -9.26
CA ASP A 121 -41.75 -6.48 -10.15
C ASP A 121 -42.01 -7.99 -10.02
N GLU A 122 -40.94 -8.79 -9.92
CA GLU A 122 -41.02 -10.25 -9.78
C GLU A 122 -41.61 -10.65 -8.44
N VAL A 123 -41.11 -10.06 -7.35
CA VAL A 123 -41.59 -10.33 -5.99
C VAL A 123 -43.03 -9.85 -5.81
N THR A 124 -43.39 -8.68 -6.36
CA THR A 124 -44.76 -8.14 -6.27
C THR A 124 -45.76 -9.05 -6.97
N ARG A 125 -45.42 -9.57 -8.16
CA ARG A 125 -46.26 -10.55 -8.88
C ARG A 125 -46.41 -11.85 -8.10
N TRP A 126 -45.33 -12.35 -7.50
CA TRP A 126 -45.35 -13.57 -6.72
C TRP A 126 -46.17 -13.44 -5.43
N ILE A 127 -46.01 -12.35 -4.66
CA ILE A 127 -46.73 -12.11 -3.40
C ILE A 127 -48.25 -12.14 -3.59
N ALA A 128 -48.74 -11.65 -4.73
CA ALA A 128 -50.18 -11.59 -5.01
C ALA A 128 -50.84 -12.98 -5.01
N ALA A 129 -50.10 -14.03 -5.39
CA ALA A 129 -50.59 -15.41 -5.45
C ALA A 129 -50.08 -16.30 -4.30
N ALA A 130 -48.96 -15.94 -3.67
CA ALA A 130 -48.29 -16.77 -2.66
C ALA A 130 -49.10 -16.89 -1.35
N ARG A 131 -48.99 -18.04 -0.69
CA ARG A 131 -49.51 -18.26 0.68
C ARG A 131 -48.53 -17.73 1.72
N GLU A 132 -49.00 -17.52 2.95
CA GLU A 132 -48.09 -17.21 4.07
C GLU A 132 -47.07 -18.35 4.25
N GLU A 133 -45.85 -17.98 4.65
CA GLU A 133 -44.68 -18.85 4.80
C GLU A 133 -44.10 -19.44 3.50
N GLU A 134 -44.73 -19.21 2.36
CA GLU A 134 -44.20 -19.60 1.06
C GLU A 134 -42.94 -18.80 0.72
N THR A 135 -42.02 -19.40 -0.04
CA THR A 135 -40.73 -18.81 -0.40
C THR A 135 -40.51 -18.80 -1.90
N MET A 136 -39.77 -17.80 -2.37
CA MET A 136 -39.19 -17.75 -3.71
C MET A 136 -37.70 -17.41 -3.62
N ILE A 137 -36.96 -17.65 -4.70
CA ILE A 137 -35.52 -17.37 -4.75
C ILE A 137 -35.26 -16.41 -5.90
N LEU A 138 -34.73 -15.23 -5.58
CA LEU A 138 -34.10 -14.34 -6.55
C LEU A 138 -32.67 -14.83 -6.81
N GLN A 139 -32.31 -14.91 -8.08
CA GLN A 139 -31.03 -15.46 -8.55
C GLN A 139 -30.27 -14.40 -9.36
N ASP A 140 -29.03 -14.73 -9.73
CA ASP A 140 -28.16 -13.93 -10.59
C ASP A 140 -27.84 -12.52 -10.05
N LEU A 141 -27.74 -12.40 -8.73
CA LEU A 141 -27.29 -11.18 -8.06
C LEU A 141 -25.77 -11.18 -7.89
N SER A 142 -25.16 -10.00 -7.90
CA SER A 142 -23.80 -9.79 -7.42
C SER A 142 -23.76 -9.61 -5.89
N GLY A 143 -22.57 -9.68 -5.28
CA GLY A 143 -22.40 -9.57 -3.83
C GLY A 143 -23.00 -8.28 -3.24
N ASP A 144 -22.69 -7.12 -3.83
CA ASP A 144 -23.20 -5.83 -3.36
C ASP A 144 -24.72 -5.70 -3.59
N GLN A 145 -25.24 -6.28 -4.68
CA GLN A 145 -26.67 -6.27 -5.00
C GLN A 145 -27.51 -7.03 -3.98
N ILE A 146 -26.96 -8.04 -3.30
CA ILE A 146 -27.68 -8.79 -2.28
C ILE A 146 -28.17 -7.87 -1.16
N PHE A 147 -27.36 -6.94 -0.69
CA PHE A 147 -27.78 -6.03 0.37
C PHE A 147 -28.78 -5.00 -0.13
N GLU A 148 -28.54 -4.43 -1.32
CA GLU A 148 -29.46 -3.43 -1.91
C GLU A 148 -30.84 -4.01 -2.19
N VAL A 149 -30.92 -5.19 -2.83
CA VAL A 149 -32.18 -5.86 -3.15
C VAL A 149 -32.97 -6.14 -1.88
N GLN A 150 -32.32 -6.66 -0.83
CA GLN A 150 -32.98 -6.94 0.43
C GLN A 150 -33.50 -5.68 1.13
N LEU A 151 -32.69 -4.61 1.20
CA LEU A 151 -33.09 -3.33 1.78
C LEU A 151 -34.28 -2.71 1.03
N VAL A 152 -34.25 -2.75 -0.30
CA VAL A 152 -35.31 -2.18 -1.14
C VAL A 152 -36.59 -3.00 -1.05
N LEU A 153 -36.52 -4.33 -1.15
CA LEU A 153 -37.70 -5.20 -1.04
C LEU A 153 -38.38 -5.07 0.32
N ARG A 154 -37.60 -5.12 1.41
CA ARG A 154 -38.16 -4.98 2.76
C ARG A 154 -38.77 -3.60 3.00
N ASN A 155 -38.22 -2.55 2.41
CA ASN A 155 -38.80 -1.21 2.52
C ASN A 155 -40.06 -1.05 1.66
N ALA A 156 -40.06 -1.60 0.45
CA ALA A 156 -41.16 -1.45 -0.51
C ALA A 156 -42.37 -2.34 -0.17
N LEU A 157 -42.15 -3.51 0.42
CA LEU A 157 -43.16 -4.54 0.61
C LEU A 157 -43.21 -4.91 2.10
N GLN A 158 -44.34 -4.65 2.76
CA GLN A 158 -44.45 -4.83 4.22
C GLN A 158 -44.57 -6.28 4.67
N ASN A 159 -45.06 -7.17 3.81
CA ASN A 159 -45.37 -8.57 4.10
C ASN A 159 -44.30 -9.55 3.56
N VAL A 160 -43.07 -9.09 3.39
CA VAL A 160 -41.93 -9.95 3.02
C VAL A 160 -40.80 -9.89 4.01
N TRP A 161 -40.12 -11.02 4.10
CA TRP A 161 -38.82 -11.20 4.71
C TRP A 161 -37.83 -11.64 3.64
N THR A 162 -36.56 -11.26 3.80
CA THR A 162 -35.49 -11.69 2.88
C THR A 162 -34.32 -12.29 3.64
N GLN A 163 -33.61 -13.22 3.02
CA GLN A 163 -32.39 -13.78 3.59
C GLN A 163 -31.40 -14.15 2.47
N PRO A 164 -30.09 -13.87 2.62
CA PRO A 164 -29.10 -14.29 1.64
C PRO A 164 -28.97 -15.82 1.63
N LEU A 165 -28.86 -16.38 0.42
CA LEU A 165 -28.53 -17.79 0.18
C LEU A 165 -27.20 -17.86 -0.59
N GLY A 166 -26.10 -17.77 0.15
CA GLY A 166 -24.77 -17.59 -0.42
C GLY A 166 -24.62 -16.24 -1.13
N ASP A 167 -23.71 -16.16 -2.10
CA ASP A 167 -23.20 -14.87 -2.59
C ASP A 167 -23.90 -14.36 -3.86
N LYS A 168 -24.95 -15.05 -4.31
CA LYS A 168 -25.66 -14.70 -5.57
C LYS A 168 -27.17 -14.84 -5.54
N LYS A 169 -27.74 -15.21 -4.39
CA LYS A 169 -29.16 -15.52 -4.29
C LYS A 169 -29.74 -14.92 -3.03
N VAL A 170 -31.00 -14.50 -3.13
CA VAL A 170 -31.80 -14.00 -2.00
C VAL A 170 -33.08 -14.81 -1.95
N MET A 171 -33.31 -15.46 -0.82
CA MET A 171 -34.61 -16.04 -0.51
C MET A 171 -35.55 -14.92 -0.07
N VAL A 172 -36.75 -14.91 -0.63
CA VAL A 172 -37.85 -14.02 -0.24
C VAL A 172 -38.97 -14.90 0.31
N LYS A 173 -39.44 -14.57 1.52
CA LYS A 173 -40.51 -15.28 2.21
C LYS A 173 -41.68 -14.35 2.44
N LYS A 174 -42.90 -14.81 2.15
CA LYS A 174 -44.11 -14.08 2.51
C LYS A 174 -44.40 -14.31 3.99
N VAL A 175 -44.46 -13.24 4.77
CA VAL A 175 -44.63 -13.30 6.23
C VAL A 175 -45.71 -12.35 6.69
N SER A 176 -46.36 -12.69 7.81
CA SER A 176 -47.28 -11.77 8.47
C SER A 176 -46.53 -10.58 9.10
N PRO A 177 -47.19 -9.43 9.34
CA PRO A 177 -46.55 -8.28 9.98
C PRO A 177 -45.98 -8.60 11.38
N GLN A 178 -46.65 -9.48 12.13
CA GLN A 178 -46.22 -9.90 13.47
C GLN A 178 -44.93 -10.71 13.40
N GLN A 179 -44.87 -11.67 12.47
CA GLN A 179 -43.69 -12.51 12.28
C GLN A 179 -42.51 -11.70 11.73
N ARG A 180 -42.77 -10.73 10.84
CA ARG A 180 -41.75 -9.80 10.37
C ARG A 180 -41.11 -9.02 11.52
N GLN A 181 -41.90 -8.46 12.43
CA GLN A 181 -41.35 -7.74 13.59
C GLN A 181 -40.47 -8.63 14.47
N LEU A 182 -40.82 -9.91 14.65
CA LEU A 182 -39.99 -10.85 15.39
C LEU A 182 -38.65 -11.12 14.67
N LEU A 183 -38.67 -11.20 13.35
CA LEU A 183 -37.47 -11.42 12.52
C LEU A 183 -36.55 -10.19 12.48
N GLU A 184 -37.11 -8.98 12.35
CA GLU A 184 -36.34 -7.72 12.38
C GLU A 184 -35.65 -7.48 13.73
N ASN A 185 -36.27 -7.91 14.83
CA ASN A 185 -35.68 -7.83 16.17
C ASN A 185 -34.65 -8.93 16.47
N SER A 186 -34.46 -9.89 15.56
CA SER A 186 -33.49 -10.97 15.73
C SER A 186 -32.06 -10.46 15.50
N PRO A 187 -31.07 -10.84 16.32
CA PRO A 187 -29.67 -10.45 16.13
C PRO A 187 -29.05 -11.04 14.84
N TYR A 188 -29.74 -11.97 14.19
CA TYR A 188 -29.29 -12.62 12.95
C TYR A 188 -29.83 -11.94 11.69
N ASP A 189 -30.49 -10.79 11.79
CA ASP A 189 -30.98 -10.07 10.63
C ASP A 189 -29.84 -9.44 9.83
N CYS A 190 -29.57 -9.99 8.64
CA CYS A 190 -28.56 -9.51 7.70
C CYS A 190 -28.76 -8.06 7.22
N CYS A 191 -29.97 -7.50 7.33
CA CYS A 191 -30.21 -6.10 6.99
C CYS A 191 -30.06 -5.14 8.18
N GLN A 192 -29.59 -5.62 9.33
CA GLN A 192 -29.14 -4.74 10.40
C GLN A 192 -28.04 -3.83 9.88
N LYS A 193 -28.11 -2.57 10.29
CA LYS A 193 -27.18 -1.52 9.88
C LYS A 193 -25.74 -1.94 10.15
N GLU A 194 -25.49 -2.57 11.30
CA GLU A 194 -24.19 -3.01 11.76
C GLU A 194 -23.59 -4.08 10.85
N LEU A 195 -24.40 -5.05 10.39
CA LEU A 195 -23.95 -6.12 9.49
C LEU A 195 -23.71 -5.61 8.07
N ILE A 196 -24.55 -4.70 7.57
CA ILE A 196 -24.33 -4.04 6.28
C ILE A 196 -23.02 -3.25 6.31
N LEU A 197 -22.81 -2.45 7.36
CA LEU A 197 -21.56 -1.70 7.52
C LEU A 197 -20.35 -2.62 7.69
N LEU A 198 -20.50 -3.76 8.37
CA LEU A 198 -19.44 -4.76 8.50
C LEU A 198 -19.07 -5.35 7.14
N SER A 199 -20.07 -5.74 6.34
CA SER A 199 -19.85 -6.32 5.01
C SER A 199 -19.23 -5.30 4.04
N ALA A 200 -19.76 -4.07 4.01
CA ALA A 200 -19.26 -3.02 3.13
C ALA A 200 -17.82 -2.59 3.48
N ARG A 201 -17.47 -2.57 4.77
CA ARG A 201 -16.08 -2.34 5.21
C ARG A 201 -15.12 -3.39 4.67
N GLY A 202 -15.57 -4.64 4.51
CA GLY A 202 -14.77 -5.76 4.02
C GLY A 202 -13.36 -5.79 4.61
N PHE A 203 -12.33 -5.55 3.80
CA PHE A 203 -10.93 -5.59 4.23
C PHE A 203 -10.60 -4.54 5.30
N THR A 204 -11.31 -3.41 5.34
CA THR A 204 -11.11 -2.38 6.37
C THR A 204 -11.29 -2.94 7.79
N ASN A 205 -12.07 -4.02 7.97
CA ASN A 205 -12.19 -4.70 9.27
C ASN A 205 -10.87 -5.35 9.73
N ILE A 206 -10.13 -5.95 8.80
CA ILE A 206 -8.80 -6.53 9.05
C ILE A 206 -7.82 -5.40 9.35
N PHE A 207 -7.81 -4.36 8.52
CA PHE A 207 -7.00 -3.16 8.77
C PHE A 207 -7.23 -2.56 10.17
N GLN A 208 -8.49 -2.41 10.59
CA GLN A 208 -8.83 -1.91 11.93
C GLN A 208 -8.31 -2.85 13.04
N THR A 209 -8.32 -4.17 12.80
CA THR A 209 -7.75 -5.16 13.72
C THR A 209 -6.23 -5.01 13.83
N LEU A 210 -5.53 -4.84 12.71
CA LEU A 210 -4.09 -4.59 12.68
C LEU A 210 -3.71 -3.32 13.44
N VAL A 211 -4.45 -2.23 13.19
CA VAL A 211 -4.26 -0.95 13.88
C VAL A 211 -4.49 -1.09 15.39
N LYS A 212 -5.49 -1.87 15.82
CA LYS A 212 -5.76 -2.12 17.25
C LYS A 212 -4.69 -2.98 17.90
N ALA A 213 -4.12 -3.95 17.17
CA ALA A 213 -3.10 -4.86 17.70
C ALA A 213 -1.79 -4.14 18.03
N LYS A 214 -1.48 -3.01 17.36
CA LYS A 214 -0.27 -2.19 17.56
C LYS A 214 1.03 -3.00 17.49
N LYS A 215 1.01 -4.14 16.79
CA LYS A 215 2.19 -4.96 16.55
C LYS A 215 3.14 -4.24 15.59
N PRO A 216 4.45 -4.53 15.64
CA PRO A 216 5.42 -4.02 14.68
C PRO A 216 5.02 -4.36 13.25
N LEU A 217 5.01 -3.36 12.38
CA LEU A 217 4.70 -3.53 10.96
C LEU A 217 6.01 -3.48 10.17
N VAL A 218 6.27 -4.56 9.45
CA VAL A 218 7.49 -4.75 8.65
C VAL A 218 7.14 -4.66 7.17
N GLY A 219 7.99 -3.99 6.40
CA GLY A 219 7.82 -3.90 4.95
C GLY A 219 9.14 -3.61 4.24
N HIS A 220 9.17 -3.75 2.92
CA HIS A 220 10.34 -3.42 2.10
C HIS A 220 10.03 -2.21 1.24
N ASN A 221 10.69 -1.06 1.49
CA ASN A 221 10.44 0.18 0.75
C ASN A 221 8.96 0.62 0.81
N MET A 222 8.41 0.61 2.01
CA MET A 222 6.97 0.56 2.25
C MET A 222 6.24 1.92 2.19
N LEU A 223 6.87 2.98 1.68
CA LEU A 223 6.28 4.32 1.70
C LEU A 223 4.95 4.37 0.92
N MET A 224 4.93 3.81 -0.29
CA MET A 224 3.71 3.80 -1.11
C MET A 224 2.63 2.92 -0.47
N ASP A 225 3.02 1.80 0.13
CA ASP A 225 2.12 0.89 0.84
C ASP A 225 1.44 1.61 2.02
N LEU A 226 2.22 2.32 2.84
CA LEU A 226 1.69 3.13 3.95
C LEU A 226 0.74 4.24 3.48
N MET A 227 1.06 4.89 2.36
CA MET A 227 0.19 5.92 1.80
C MET A 227 -1.13 5.34 1.29
N HIS A 228 -1.09 4.17 0.62
CA HIS A 228 -2.29 3.46 0.21
C HIS A 228 -3.10 2.94 1.41
N LEU A 229 -2.44 2.38 2.43
CA LEU A 229 -3.10 1.93 3.66
C LEU A 229 -3.85 3.07 4.35
N HIS A 230 -3.22 4.25 4.42
CA HIS A 230 -3.84 5.46 4.98
C HIS A 230 -5.05 5.90 4.14
N ASP A 231 -4.86 6.14 2.84
CA ASP A 231 -5.89 6.72 1.96
C ASP A 231 -7.13 5.82 1.82
N LYS A 232 -6.91 4.50 1.67
CA LYS A 232 -7.95 3.54 1.30
C LYS A 232 -8.71 2.97 2.50
N PHE A 233 -8.06 2.81 3.66
CA PHE A 233 -8.66 2.12 4.81
C PHE A 233 -8.83 2.99 6.06
N TYR A 234 -8.13 4.13 6.15
CA TYR A 234 -8.25 5.05 7.29
C TYR A 234 -8.96 6.35 6.90
N LYS A 235 -8.25 7.27 6.25
CA LYS A 235 -8.74 8.61 5.89
C LYS A 235 -8.05 9.07 4.62
N PRO A 236 -8.65 9.98 3.82
CA PRO A 236 -7.94 10.60 2.72
C PRO A 236 -6.60 11.19 3.17
N LEU A 237 -5.57 11.03 2.33
CA LEU A 237 -4.24 11.57 2.64
C LEU A 237 -4.30 13.09 2.91
N PRO A 238 -3.76 13.57 4.04
CA PRO A 238 -3.83 14.99 4.39
C PRO A 238 -2.94 15.83 3.47
N GLU A 239 -3.21 17.13 3.38
CA GLU A 239 -2.32 18.04 2.64
C GLU A 239 -1.00 18.27 3.38
N SER A 240 -1.04 18.21 4.72
CA SER A 240 0.14 18.36 5.56
C SER A 240 0.94 17.07 5.65
N TYR A 241 2.21 17.15 5.24
CA TYR A 241 3.17 16.06 5.39
C TYR A 241 3.37 15.64 6.85
N GLU A 242 3.42 16.60 7.77
CA GLU A 242 3.56 16.31 9.20
C GLU A 242 2.32 15.65 9.79
N GLU A 243 1.13 15.98 9.29
CA GLU A 243 -0.09 15.28 9.67
C GLU A 243 -0.09 13.83 9.17
N PHE A 244 0.37 13.60 7.93
CA PHE A 244 0.56 12.24 7.43
C PHE A 244 1.51 11.43 8.33
N LYS A 245 2.64 12.01 8.72
CA LYS A 245 3.60 11.35 9.62
C LYS A 245 2.97 10.98 10.97
N ARG A 246 2.29 11.95 11.61
CA ARG A 246 1.57 11.70 12.87
C ARG A 246 0.50 10.63 12.73
N ASN A 247 -0.29 10.67 11.66
CA ASN A 247 -1.34 9.70 11.40
C ASN A 247 -0.75 8.28 11.27
N ILE A 248 0.29 8.10 10.45
CA ILE A 248 0.93 6.80 10.29
C ILE A 248 1.54 6.31 11.59
N HIS A 249 2.26 7.16 12.34
CA HIS A 249 2.86 6.76 13.62
C HIS A 249 1.79 6.37 14.65
N ASN A 250 0.66 7.06 14.67
CA ASN A 250 -0.47 6.70 15.52
C ASN A 250 -1.11 5.38 15.10
N LEU A 251 -1.23 5.09 13.80
CA LEU A 251 -1.76 3.83 13.28
C LEU A 251 -0.82 2.66 13.61
N PHE A 252 0.47 2.84 13.30
CA PHE A 252 1.54 1.85 13.42
C PHE A 252 2.74 2.45 14.19
N PRO A 253 2.82 2.26 15.51
CA PRO A 253 3.84 2.90 16.35
C PRO A 253 5.27 2.41 16.09
N VAL A 254 5.40 1.18 15.56
CA VAL A 254 6.68 0.55 15.25
C VAL A 254 6.67 0.09 13.79
N LEU A 255 7.38 0.84 12.95
CA LEU A 255 7.62 0.51 11.54
C LEU A 255 9.05 0.03 11.36
N ILE A 256 9.23 -1.03 10.58
CA ILE A 256 10.54 -1.53 10.18
C ILE A 256 10.59 -1.65 8.66
N ASP A 257 11.32 -0.74 8.01
CA ASP A 257 11.59 -0.84 6.58
C ASP A 257 12.89 -1.60 6.35
N THR A 258 12.80 -2.83 5.84
CA THR A 258 13.95 -3.71 5.60
C THR A 258 14.97 -3.09 4.66
N LYS A 259 14.56 -2.19 3.76
CA LYS A 259 15.46 -1.44 2.89
C LYS A 259 16.27 -0.38 3.64
N THR A 260 15.69 0.22 4.68
CA THR A 260 16.42 1.13 5.55
C THR A 260 17.40 0.36 6.43
N VAL A 261 16.94 -0.77 6.99
CA VAL A 261 17.75 -1.65 7.86
C VAL A 261 18.99 -2.17 7.11
N THR A 262 18.81 -2.79 5.95
CA THR A 262 19.92 -3.28 5.10
C THR A 262 20.92 -2.20 4.71
N LYS A 263 20.46 -0.98 4.40
CA LYS A 263 21.35 0.17 4.13
C LYS A 263 22.18 0.59 5.34
N SER A 264 21.64 0.48 6.54
CA SER A 264 22.35 0.77 7.79
C SER A 264 23.40 -0.29 8.06
N ILE A 265 23.03 -1.56 7.92
CA ILE A 265 23.90 -2.73 8.16
C ILE A 265 25.04 -2.77 7.16
N TRP A 266 24.80 -2.52 5.88
CA TRP A 266 25.88 -2.42 4.88
C TRP A 266 26.99 -1.47 5.32
N LYS A 267 26.62 -0.31 5.88
CA LYS A 267 27.59 0.69 6.33
C LYS A 267 28.32 0.29 7.61
N LYS A 268 27.65 -0.44 8.52
CA LYS A 268 28.17 -0.79 9.84
C LYS A 268 28.94 -2.12 9.86
N PHE A 269 28.50 -3.12 9.09
CA PHE A 269 28.90 -4.53 9.23
C PHE A 269 29.38 -5.18 7.92
N SER A 270 29.66 -4.40 6.86
CA SER A 270 30.15 -4.92 5.56
C SER A 270 29.23 -5.95 4.86
N PHE A 271 27.93 -5.96 5.19
CA PHE A 271 26.93 -6.85 4.60
C PHE A 271 26.71 -6.58 3.09
N PRO A 272 26.57 -7.59 2.21
CA PRO A 272 26.45 -7.36 0.77
C PRO A 272 25.44 -6.29 0.37
N ARG A 273 25.80 -5.47 -0.62
CA ARG A 273 24.92 -4.42 -1.12
C ARG A 273 23.78 -5.04 -1.94
N VAL A 274 22.57 -4.96 -1.40
CA VAL A 274 21.33 -5.48 -2.02
C VAL A 274 20.42 -4.34 -2.48
N PHE A 275 19.72 -4.54 -3.60
CA PHE A 275 18.90 -3.51 -4.24
C PHE A 275 17.39 -3.80 -4.22
N ASN A 276 16.99 -5.06 -4.07
CA ASN A 276 15.60 -5.48 -4.01
C ASN A 276 15.43 -6.61 -2.97
N LEU A 277 14.19 -7.00 -2.72
CA LEU A 277 13.85 -8.01 -1.73
C LEU A 277 14.43 -9.38 -2.09
N LEU A 278 14.36 -9.80 -3.36
CA LEU A 278 14.92 -11.08 -3.79
C LEU A 278 16.45 -11.15 -3.63
N GLU A 279 17.17 -10.07 -3.89
CA GLU A 279 18.61 -10.01 -3.64
C GLU A 279 18.93 -10.06 -2.13
N LEU A 280 18.07 -9.48 -1.29
CA LEU A 280 18.19 -9.60 0.16
C LEU A 280 18.03 -11.05 0.60
N TYR A 281 16.99 -11.73 0.12
CA TYR A 281 16.79 -13.16 0.31
C TYR A 281 18.05 -13.96 -0.01
N GLU A 282 18.55 -13.82 -1.24
CA GLU A 282 19.72 -14.57 -1.70
C GLU A 282 20.98 -14.24 -0.90
N ALA A 283 21.15 -12.98 -0.50
CA ALA A 283 22.29 -12.58 0.32
C ALA A 283 22.22 -13.17 1.73
N LEU A 284 21.05 -13.20 2.36
CA LEU A 284 20.87 -13.82 3.68
C LEU A 284 21.11 -15.32 3.62
N CYS A 285 20.54 -16.02 2.63
CA CYS A 285 20.76 -17.46 2.44
C CYS A 285 22.23 -17.84 2.18
N ARG A 286 23.04 -16.93 1.61
CA ARG A 286 24.48 -17.17 1.38
C ARG A 286 25.35 -16.90 2.61
N ASN A 287 24.96 -15.94 3.46
CA ASN A 287 25.77 -15.51 4.60
C ASN A 287 25.40 -16.25 5.90
N LEU A 288 24.25 -16.91 5.95
CA LEU A 288 23.79 -17.68 7.10
C LEU A 288 23.73 -19.15 6.71
N ASN A 289 24.49 -19.99 7.41
CA ASN A 289 24.41 -21.43 7.24
C ASN A 289 23.11 -21.92 7.90
N PRO A 290 22.19 -22.58 7.18
CA PRO A 290 20.97 -23.15 7.75
C PRO A 290 21.24 -24.22 8.83
N GLU A 291 22.46 -24.77 8.86
CA GLU A 291 22.92 -25.77 9.84
C GLU A 291 23.48 -25.13 11.14
N ASP A 292 23.57 -23.80 11.21
CA ASP A 292 23.95 -23.10 12.44
C ASP A 292 22.76 -23.13 13.41
N SER A 293 22.93 -23.79 14.56
CA SER A 293 21.89 -23.98 15.58
C SER A 293 21.37 -22.67 16.21
N THR A 294 22.00 -21.54 15.88
CA THR A 294 21.64 -20.21 16.38
C THR A 294 20.60 -19.48 15.51
N CYS A 295 20.45 -19.86 14.23
CA CYS A 295 19.54 -19.17 13.31
C CYS A 295 18.06 -19.50 13.62
N PRO A 296 17.14 -18.51 13.60
CA PRO A 296 15.73 -18.78 13.79
C PRO A 296 15.19 -19.72 12.69
N VAL A 297 14.42 -20.72 13.10
CA VAL A 297 13.77 -21.68 12.20
C VAL A 297 12.44 -21.09 11.76
N ILE A 298 12.33 -20.75 10.47
CA ILE A 298 11.10 -20.20 9.92
C ILE A 298 10.32 -21.32 9.25
N ALA A 299 9.19 -21.67 9.84
CA ALA A 299 8.28 -22.69 9.34
C ALA A 299 7.05 -22.02 8.70
N LEU A 300 6.66 -22.48 7.51
CA LEU A 300 5.38 -22.10 6.92
C LEU A 300 4.26 -22.87 7.60
N ALA A 301 3.16 -22.18 7.92
CA ALA A 301 1.93 -22.81 8.36
C ALA A 301 1.38 -23.76 7.28
N SER A 302 0.65 -24.79 7.70
CA SER A 302 0.17 -25.86 6.80
C SER A 302 -0.70 -25.36 5.64
N ASP A 303 -1.48 -24.31 5.87
CA ASP A 303 -2.33 -23.61 4.90
C ASP A 303 -1.54 -22.73 3.92
N CYS A 304 -0.26 -22.47 4.20
CA CYS A 304 0.64 -21.65 3.39
C CYS A 304 1.71 -22.48 2.65
N SER A 305 1.58 -23.82 2.67
CA SER A 305 2.50 -24.79 2.05
C SER A 305 2.81 -24.51 0.57
N ARG A 306 1.89 -23.88 -0.18
CA ARG A 306 2.11 -23.51 -1.58
C ARG A 306 3.38 -22.68 -1.82
N TYR A 307 3.78 -21.84 -0.86
CA TYR A 307 4.96 -21.00 -0.98
C TYR A 307 6.28 -21.74 -0.68
N ALA A 308 6.20 -22.89 0.01
CA ALA A 308 7.33 -23.79 0.16
C ALA A 308 7.60 -24.54 -1.15
N GLU A 309 6.54 -24.95 -1.84
CA GLU A 309 6.63 -25.76 -3.06
C GLU A 309 6.88 -24.92 -4.31
N LYS A 310 6.29 -23.72 -4.39
CA LYS A 310 6.33 -22.88 -5.57
C LYS A 310 6.66 -21.43 -5.21
N LYS A 311 7.73 -20.91 -5.79
CA LYS A 311 8.06 -19.48 -5.74
C LYS A 311 7.04 -18.68 -6.56
N SER A 312 6.47 -17.63 -5.96
CA SER A 312 5.49 -16.74 -6.59
C SER A 312 5.93 -15.27 -6.49
N PRO A 313 7.09 -14.89 -7.09
CA PRO A 313 7.59 -13.52 -6.99
C PRO A 313 6.56 -12.53 -7.54
N HIS A 314 6.44 -11.37 -6.89
CA HIS A 314 5.50 -10.31 -7.25
C HIS A 314 4.01 -10.64 -7.04
N GLU A 315 3.70 -11.72 -6.33
CA GLU A 315 2.42 -11.91 -5.65
C GLU A 315 2.53 -11.29 -4.25
N ALA A 316 1.58 -10.44 -3.86
CA ALA A 316 1.73 -9.60 -2.66
C ALA A 316 1.96 -10.42 -1.38
N GLY A 317 1.23 -11.52 -1.19
CA GLY A 317 1.40 -12.39 -0.03
C GLY A 317 2.74 -13.13 -0.03
N TYR A 318 3.27 -13.50 -1.20
CA TYR A 318 4.60 -14.11 -1.28
C TYR A 318 5.69 -13.10 -0.97
N ASP A 319 5.59 -11.88 -1.50
CA ASP A 319 6.52 -10.80 -1.20
C ASP A 319 6.43 -10.40 0.30
N ALA A 320 5.24 -10.43 0.90
CA ALA A 320 5.07 -10.23 2.34
C ALA A 320 5.69 -11.36 3.17
N PHE A 321 5.55 -12.62 2.74
CA PHE A 321 6.20 -13.78 3.34
C PHE A 321 7.73 -13.67 3.29
N LEU A 322 8.28 -13.38 2.11
CA LEU A 322 9.71 -13.15 1.92
C LEU A 322 10.19 -12.01 2.83
N CYS A 323 9.50 -10.87 2.82
CA CYS A 323 9.85 -9.75 3.68
C CYS A 323 9.80 -10.09 5.16
N GLY A 324 8.77 -10.80 5.64
CA GLY A 324 8.62 -11.17 7.05
C GLY A 324 9.67 -12.17 7.50
N SER A 325 9.82 -13.27 6.75
CA SER A 325 10.80 -14.32 7.04
C SER A 325 12.23 -13.80 7.02
N GLU A 326 12.61 -13.07 5.97
CA GLU A 326 13.94 -12.46 5.86
C GLU A 326 14.23 -11.47 6.97
N SER A 327 13.20 -10.77 7.45
CA SER A 327 13.37 -9.77 8.52
C SER A 327 13.82 -10.42 9.81
N GLU A 328 13.22 -11.54 10.21
CA GLU A 328 13.63 -12.23 11.45
C GLU A 328 15.05 -12.74 11.37
N THR A 329 15.41 -13.34 10.22
CA THR A 329 16.78 -13.77 9.92
C THR A 329 17.76 -12.58 9.93
N LEU A 330 17.36 -11.45 9.33
CA LEU A 330 18.17 -10.23 9.30
C LEU A 330 18.35 -9.65 10.69
N PHE A 331 17.30 -9.59 11.50
CA PHE A 331 17.35 -9.05 12.86
C PHE A 331 18.26 -9.90 13.74
N HIS A 332 18.18 -11.21 13.59
CA HIS A 332 19.10 -12.15 14.23
C HIS A 332 20.56 -11.88 13.83
N PHE A 333 20.85 -11.79 12.53
CA PHE A 333 22.19 -11.47 12.03
C PHE A 333 22.74 -10.17 12.64
N VAL A 334 21.94 -9.10 12.71
CA VAL A 334 22.38 -7.83 13.33
C VAL A 334 22.67 -8.00 14.81
N SER A 335 21.86 -8.78 15.52
CA SER A 335 22.07 -9.06 16.94
C SER A 335 23.41 -9.77 17.16
N CYS A 336 23.71 -10.80 16.36
CA CYS A 336 24.99 -11.51 16.40
C CYS A 336 26.18 -10.60 16.13
N CYS A 337 26.06 -9.66 15.18
CA CYS A 337 27.13 -8.71 14.86
C CYS A 337 27.32 -7.60 15.91
N SER A 338 26.39 -7.42 16.86
CA SER A 338 26.39 -6.30 17.82
C SER A 338 26.86 -6.70 19.23
N ASP A 339 27.47 -7.87 19.40
CA ASP A 339 27.96 -8.45 20.68
C ASP A 339 26.90 -8.61 21.79
N ALA A 340 25.61 -8.42 21.48
CA ALA A 340 24.49 -8.67 22.39
C ALA A 340 24.07 -10.15 22.30
N VAL A 341 24.92 -11.05 22.82
CA VAL A 341 24.72 -12.50 22.74
C VAL A 341 23.96 -12.99 23.97
N GLU A 342 22.64 -13.09 23.85
CA GLU A 342 21.87 -14.14 24.54
C GLU A 342 21.58 -15.27 23.55
N ALA A 343 21.55 -16.52 24.04
CA ALA A 343 21.41 -17.71 23.20
C ALA A 343 20.08 -17.81 22.45
N ASP A 344 19.06 -17.07 22.89
CA ASP A 344 17.73 -16.97 22.28
C ASP A 344 17.22 -15.53 22.39
N PRO A 345 17.58 -14.62 21.47
CA PRO A 345 17.18 -13.24 21.58
C PRO A 345 15.66 -13.08 21.39
N SER A 346 15.01 -12.46 22.36
CA SER A 346 13.60 -12.08 22.27
C SER A 346 13.39 -10.97 21.23
N PHE A 347 12.19 -10.89 20.64
CA PHE A 347 11.90 -9.87 19.63
C PHE A 347 12.09 -8.43 20.15
N SER A 348 11.94 -8.17 21.44
CA SER A 348 12.21 -6.86 22.06
C SER A 348 13.69 -6.48 22.02
N GLN A 349 14.60 -7.46 22.09
CA GLN A 349 16.04 -7.22 21.92
C GLN A 349 16.36 -6.83 20.48
N TYR A 350 15.73 -7.47 19.48
CA TYR A 350 15.85 -7.02 18.09
C TYR A 350 15.43 -5.56 17.91
N LEU A 351 14.31 -5.14 18.52
CA LEU A 351 13.87 -3.74 18.48
C LEU A 351 14.89 -2.79 19.11
N THR A 352 15.57 -3.21 20.18
CA THR A 352 16.61 -2.42 20.85
C THR A 352 17.81 -2.21 19.93
N VAL A 353 18.30 -3.29 19.31
CA VAL A 353 19.42 -3.26 18.37
C VAL A 353 19.08 -2.44 17.11
N LEU A 354 17.82 -2.49 16.68
CA LEU A 354 17.33 -1.78 15.50
C LEU A 354 16.82 -0.36 15.78
N SER A 355 16.97 0.14 17.01
CA SER A 355 16.44 1.45 17.46
C SER A 355 16.75 2.60 16.50
N ASP A 356 17.96 2.62 15.92
CA ASP A 356 18.39 3.60 14.90
C ASP A 356 17.57 3.57 13.60
N CYS A 357 16.93 2.45 13.28
CA CYS A 357 16.20 2.21 12.03
C CYS A 357 14.68 2.18 12.22
N LEU A 358 14.20 2.06 13.46
CA LEU A 358 12.77 2.07 13.75
C LEU A 358 12.13 3.36 13.26
N ASN A 359 10.91 3.23 12.71
CA ASN A 359 10.12 4.35 12.22
C ASN A 359 10.77 5.18 11.10
N LYS A 360 11.81 4.63 10.45
CA LYS A 360 12.48 5.25 9.30
C LYS A 360 12.18 4.47 8.01
N VAL A 361 11.30 5.02 7.18
CA VAL A 361 10.89 4.39 5.91
C VAL A 361 11.73 4.92 4.77
N ASN A 362 12.16 4.04 3.88
CA ASN A 362 13.07 4.38 2.80
C ASN A 362 12.43 5.38 1.82
N LEU A 363 13.19 6.41 1.44
CA LEU A 363 12.81 7.35 0.38
C LEU A 363 13.70 7.14 -0.85
N ILE A 364 13.12 6.67 -1.96
CA ILE A 364 13.87 6.44 -3.19
C ILE A 364 14.23 7.78 -3.85
N ARG A 365 15.53 8.01 -4.07
CA ARG A 365 16.07 9.16 -4.84
C ARG A 365 15.52 10.50 -4.32
N GLY A 366 15.74 10.82 -3.05
CA GLY A 366 15.35 12.10 -2.43
C GLY A 366 16.51 12.79 -1.72
N VAL A 367 16.27 14.02 -1.24
CA VAL A 367 17.23 14.78 -0.42
C VAL A 367 17.51 14.09 0.93
N VAL A 368 16.57 13.29 1.41
CA VAL A 368 16.73 12.42 2.59
C VAL A 368 16.78 10.96 2.13
N SER A 369 17.48 10.10 2.86
CA SER A 369 17.52 8.66 2.56
C SER A 369 16.28 7.92 3.07
N SER A 370 15.63 8.48 4.07
CA SER A 370 14.46 7.91 4.74
C SER A 370 13.61 9.01 5.37
N ILE A 371 12.30 8.78 5.46
CA ILE A 371 11.33 9.59 6.21
C ILE A 371 11.29 9.07 7.63
N ASN A 372 11.41 9.95 8.62
CA ASN A 372 11.38 9.61 10.03
C ASN A 372 10.00 9.90 10.63
N PHE A 373 9.20 8.88 10.92
CA PHE A 373 7.84 9.05 11.40
C PHE A 373 7.72 9.51 12.87
N THR A 374 8.80 9.46 13.65
CA THR A 374 8.81 9.92 15.06
C THR A 374 9.45 11.30 15.25
N GLY A 375 10.10 11.87 14.22
CA GLY A 375 10.85 13.11 14.37
C GLY A 375 11.22 13.74 13.04
N GLU A 376 12.27 14.53 13.02
CA GLU A 376 12.71 15.23 11.81
C GLU A 376 13.41 14.30 10.81
N ASP A 377 13.31 14.66 9.52
CA ASP A 377 13.95 13.93 8.44
C ASP A 377 15.40 14.40 8.29
N ASN A 378 16.36 13.51 8.55
CA ASN A 378 17.77 13.86 8.46
C ASN A 378 18.25 13.96 7.00
N PRO A 379 18.90 15.06 6.60
CA PRO A 379 19.45 15.20 5.26
C PRO A 379 20.55 14.18 5.00
N CYS A 380 20.58 13.61 3.80
CA CYS A 380 21.64 12.71 3.40
C CYS A 380 22.86 13.48 2.88
N ALA A 381 24.06 12.92 3.03
CA ALA A 381 25.24 13.44 2.35
C ALA A 381 25.10 13.23 0.84
N HIS A 382 24.85 14.30 0.11
CA HIS A 382 24.74 14.27 -1.35
C HIS A 382 26.04 14.67 -2.03
N PRO A 383 26.34 14.10 -3.22
CA PRO A 383 27.34 14.64 -4.11
C PRO A 383 27.08 16.13 -4.40
N PRO A 384 28.14 16.92 -4.65
CA PRO A 384 27.96 18.33 -4.98
C PRO A 384 27.15 18.47 -6.27
N ALA A 385 26.20 19.39 -6.27
CA ALA A 385 25.44 19.74 -7.46
C ALA A 385 26.37 20.23 -8.58
N LEU A 386 26.06 19.90 -9.83
CA LEU A 386 26.78 20.40 -10.99
C LEU A 386 25.97 21.49 -11.68
N ILE A 387 26.66 22.45 -12.29
CA ILE A 387 26.08 23.43 -13.20
C ILE A 387 26.63 23.20 -14.61
N VAL A 388 25.73 23.19 -15.59
CA VAL A 388 26.03 23.08 -17.01
C VAL A 388 25.75 24.43 -17.65
N HIS A 389 26.73 24.98 -18.34
CA HIS A 389 26.60 26.16 -19.18
C HIS A 389 26.66 25.75 -20.65
N VAL A 390 25.63 26.11 -21.41
CA VAL A 390 25.56 25.85 -22.85
C VAL A 390 26.19 27.02 -23.61
N GLN A 391 27.22 26.74 -24.41
CA GLN A 391 27.90 27.73 -25.26
C GLN A 391 27.37 27.65 -26.70
N GLY A 392 26.93 28.79 -27.24
CA GLY A 392 26.61 28.96 -28.66
C GLY A 392 25.50 28.06 -29.21
N GLY A 393 24.23 28.44 -29.01
CA GLY A 393 23.07 27.79 -29.64
C GLY A 393 21.75 28.14 -28.94
N PRO A 394 20.58 27.98 -29.60
CA PRO A 394 19.31 28.32 -28.99
C PRO A 394 18.91 27.26 -27.94
N GLY A 395 18.56 27.75 -26.74
CA GLY A 395 17.46 27.24 -25.92
C GLY A 395 17.30 25.74 -25.72
N LEU A 396 18.38 24.99 -25.45
CA LEU A 396 18.25 23.59 -25.02
C LEU A 396 17.23 23.48 -23.89
N ASP A 397 16.44 22.41 -23.90
CA ASP A 397 15.52 22.11 -22.82
C ASP A 397 16.14 21.09 -21.83
N GLU A 398 15.46 20.88 -20.70
CA GLU A 398 15.92 19.95 -19.66
C GLU A 398 16.01 18.51 -20.17
N ARG A 399 15.16 18.13 -21.12
CA ARG A 399 15.09 16.77 -21.66
C ARG A 399 16.29 16.49 -22.56
N GLN A 400 16.68 17.43 -23.41
CA GLN A 400 17.86 17.33 -24.25
C GLN A 400 19.13 17.22 -23.40
N ILE A 401 19.25 18.04 -22.36
CA ILE A 401 20.36 17.95 -21.40
C ILE A 401 20.34 16.59 -20.68
N TYR A 402 19.16 16.10 -20.26
CA TYR A 402 19.06 14.79 -19.64
C TYR A 402 19.52 13.66 -20.57
N GLU A 403 19.08 13.65 -21.83
CA GLU A 403 19.46 12.62 -22.80
C GLU A 403 20.97 12.66 -23.16
N GLU A 404 21.62 13.82 -23.11
CA GLU A 404 23.07 13.95 -23.28
C GLU A 404 23.86 13.21 -22.19
N PHE A 405 23.45 13.35 -20.92
CA PHE A 405 24.15 12.72 -19.80
C PHE A 405 23.71 11.28 -19.52
N LYS A 406 22.52 10.88 -19.97
CA LYS A 406 21.91 9.56 -19.73
C LYS A 406 22.78 8.34 -20.07
N PRO A 407 23.59 8.33 -21.14
CA PRO A 407 24.48 7.20 -21.44
C PRO A 407 25.58 6.99 -20.39
N LEU A 408 25.97 8.07 -19.70
CA LEU A 408 27.03 8.03 -18.71
C LEU A 408 26.46 7.81 -17.31
N CYS A 409 25.47 8.62 -16.93
CA CYS A 409 24.92 8.61 -15.58
C CYS A 409 23.47 9.12 -15.55
N ARG A 410 22.77 8.82 -14.45
CA ARG A 410 21.39 9.28 -14.24
C ARG A 410 21.36 10.53 -13.36
N PHE A 411 21.23 11.69 -14.00
CA PHE A 411 21.05 12.97 -13.31
C PHE A 411 19.59 13.41 -13.30
N ASP A 412 19.20 14.14 -12.25
CA ASP A 412 18.02 15.00 -12.31
C ASP A 412 18.46 16.39 -12.79
N VAL A 413 17.77 16.90 -13.81
CA VAL A 413 18.10 18.16 -14.49
C VAL A 413 17.05 19.21 -14.14
N ARG A 414 17.48 20.42 -13.81
CA ARG A 414 16.61 21.58 -13.64
C ARG A 414 17.21 22.81 -14.31
N ARG A 415 16.42 23.52 -15.09
CA ARG A 415 16.82 24.77 -15.73
C ARG A 415 16.91 25.89 -14.70
N LEU A 416 18.03 26.60 -14.72
CA LEU A 416 18.30 27.75 -13.85
C LEU A 416 18.12 29.07 -14.60
N SER A 417 18.53 29.12 -15.86
CA SER A 417 18.36 30.27 -16.76
C SER A 417 18.30 29.81 -18.22
N ARG A 418 18.29 30.74 -19.18
CA ARG A 418 18.18 30.40 -20.61
C ARG A 418 19.23 29.38 -21.06
N ASN A 419 20.46 29.47 -20.55
CA ASN A 419 21.61 28.66 -20.96
C ASN A 419 22.29 27.91 -19.79
N GLN A 420 21.63 27.81 -18.63
CA GLN A 420 22.21 27.17 -17.44
C GLN A 420 21.27 26.12 -16.86
N PHE A 421 21.84 24.98 -16.48
CA PHE A 421 21.13 23.85 -15.90
C PHE A 421 21.86 23.35 -14.66
N ILE A 422 21.12 22.92 -13.65
CA ILE A 422 21.64 22.23 -12.49
C ILE A 422 21.43 20.73 -12.69
N LEU A 423 22.47 19.95 -12.41
CA LEU A 423 22.41 18.49 -12.36
C LEU A 423 22.62 18.00 -10.93
N LEU A 424 21.76 17.09 -10.49
CA LEU A 424 21.91 16.36 -9.23
C LEU A 424 22.04 14.86 -9.49
N SER A 425 23.02 14.21 -8.86
CA SER A 425 23.12 12.75 -8.79
C SER A 425 23.18 12.30 -7.34
N ASN A 426 22.75 11.06 -7.09
CA ASN A 426 22.87 10.39 -5.81
C ASN A 426 24.19 9.60 -5.66
N LYS A 427 25.09 9.64 -6.66
CA LYS A 427 26.38 8.93 -6.65
C LYS A 427 27.54 9.91 -6.85
N PHE A 428 28.54 9.82 -5.97
CA PHE A 428 29.77 10.61 -6.10
C PHE A 428 30.56 10.24 -7.36
N ASP A 429 30.50 8.99 -7.79
CA ASP A 429 31.18 8.51 -9.00
C ASP A 429 30.64 9.17 -10.26
N ASP A 430 29.32 9.33 -10.35
CA ASP A 430 28.68 10.01 -11.48
C ASP A 430 29.19 11.45 -11.63
N VAL A 431 29.31 12.17 -10.51
CA VAL A 431 29.82 13.54 -10.48
C VAL A 431 31.28 13.59 -10.92
N ARG A 432 32.12 12.67 -10.43
CA ARG A 432 33.53 12.58 -10.80
C ARG A 432 33.70 12.27 -12.29
N LEU A 433 32.90 11.34 -12.81
CA LEU A 433 32.95 10.90 -14.19
C LEU A 433 32.55 12.03 -15.15
N VAL A 434 31.44 12.73 -14.88
CA VAL A 434 31.02 13.86 -15.72
C VAL A 434 32.02 15.01 -15.71
N LEU A 435 32.57 15.36 -14.54
CA LEU A 435 33.58 16.42 -14.45
C LEU A 435 34.86 16.08 -15.23
N ARG A 436 35.21 14.80 -15.33
CA ARG A 436 36.36 14.32 -16.12
C ARG A 436 36.05 14.39 -17.61
N ASP A 437 34.94 13.80 -18.04
CA ASP A 437 34.64 13.54 -19.45
C ASP A 437 34.19 14.82 -20.17
N TYR A 438 33.48 15.73 -19.48
CA TYR A 438 33.03 17.01 -20.05
C TYR A 438 34.00 18.18 -19.85
N LYS A 439 35.22 17.93 -19.34
CA LYS A 439 36.20 18.99 -19.07
C LYS A 439 36.58 19.81 -20.32
N ARG A 440 36.54 19.18 -21.50
CA ARG A 440 36.90 19.79 -22.80
C ARG A 440 35.76 19.73 -23.82
N HIS A 441 34.52 19.57 -23.37
CA HIS A 441 33.39 19.44 -24.29
C HIS A 441 33.13 20.76 -25.03
N PRO A 442 32.96 20.76 -26.37
CA PRO A 442 32.96 21.97 -27.18
C PRO A 442 31.71 22.86 -26.97
N ARG A 443 30.60 22.29 -26.51
CA ARG A 443 29.31 23.00 -26.37
C ARG A 443 28.81 23.13 -24.93
N LEU A 444 29.31 22.31 -24.01
CA LEU A 444 28.79 22.20 -22.65
C LEU A 444 29.94 22.35 -21.67
N ARG A 445 29.88 23.37 -20.83
CA ARG A 445 30.85 23.56 -19.76
C ARG A 445 30.22 23.13 -18.44
N VAL A 446 30.76 22.06 -17.85
CA VAL A 446 30.27 21.51 -16.58
C VAL A 446 31.21 21.90 -15.44
N SER A 447 30.65 22.31 -14.30
CA SER A 447 31.42 22.65 -13.10
C SER A 447 30.59 22.43 -11.83
N ILE A 448 31.22 22.50 -10.65
CA ILE A 448 30.50 22.40 -9.38
C ILE A 448 29.64 23.64 -9.17
N HIS A 449 28.36 23.45 -8.89
CA HIS A 449 27.45 24.54 -8.55
C HIS A 449 27.82 25.14 -7.20
N ARG A 450 28.00 26.46 -7.19
CA ARG A 450 28.20 27.28 -6.01
C ARG A 450 27.04 28.28 -5.87
N HIS A 451 26.23 28.19 -4.83
CA HIS A 451 24.97 28.96 -4.70
C HIS A 451 25.18 30.48 -4.85
N TRP A 452 26.07 31.06 -4.04
CA TRP A 452 26.52 32.46 -4.09
C TRP A 452 27.02 32.99 -5.44
N ARG A 453 27.58 32.14 -6.32
CA ARG A 453 28.15 32.57 -7.60
C ARG A 453 27.21 32.37 -8.78
N HIS A 454 26.31 31.40 -8.67
CA HIS A 454 25.54 30.92 -9.80
C HIS A 454 24.03 31.15 -9.64
N SER A 455 23.54 31.50 -8.44
CA SER A 455 22.12 31.81 -8.23
C SER A 455 21.75 33.13 -8.93
N PRO A 456 20.74 33.14 -9.82
CA PRO A 456 20.29 34.35 -10.50
C PRO A 456 19.84 35.45 -9.53
N ARG A 457 19.22 35.07 -8.42
CA ARG A 457 18.73 35.99 -7.38
C ARG A 457 19.86 36.70 -6.62
N VAL A 458 21.01 36.03 -6.48
CA VAL A 458 22.18 36.58 -5.75
C VAL A 458 23.06 37.38 -6.70
N ASN A 459 23.22 36.95 -7.95
CA ASN A 459 23.95 37.73 -8.95
C ASN A 459 23.29 39.10 -9.25
N CYS A 460 21.96 39.21 -9.17
CA CYS A 460 21.29 40.51 -9.29
C CYS A 460 21.52 41.47 -8.12
N LEU A 461 22.01 40.99 -6.96
CA LEU A 461 22.32 41.83 -5.78
C LEU A 461 23.81 42.18 -5.67
N LEU A 462 24.66 41.52 -6.46
CA LEU A 462 26.12 41.69 -6.47
C LEU A 462 26.64 42.34 -7.77
N GLN A 463 25.73 42.69 -8.69
CA GLN A 463 25.96 43.56 -9.85
C GLN A 463 25.35 44.92 -9.55
#